data_AF-A0A853DAJ7-F1
#
_entry.id   AF-A0A853DAJ7-F1
#
_cell.length_a   1.000
_cell.length_b   1.000
_cell.length_c   1.000
_cell.angle_alpha   90.00
_cell.angle_beta   90.00
_cell.angle_gamma   90.00
#
_symmetry.space_group_name_H-M   'P 1'
#
loop_
_entity.id
_entity.type
_entity.pdbx_description
1 polymer ?
#
loop_
_entity_poly.entity_id
_entity_poly.type
_entity_poly.pdbx_seq_one_letter_code
_entity_poly.pdbx_strand_id
1 'polypeptide(L)' 'MARGMMLHLRFAEDLTQQQIGVRLGISRMQVSRRLSSVIARLCAILTNGAAEAAT' A
#
# COMPACT_ATOMS: atom_id res chain seq x y z
N MET A 1 1.33 8.79 -10.38
CA MET A 1 2.16 8.32 -9.25
C MET A 1 2.14 6.80 -9.20
N ALA A 2 3.30 6.15 -9.31
CA ALA A 2 3.38 4.68 -9.28
C ALA A 2 2.94 4.15 -7.91
N ARG A 3 1.96 3.23 -7.88
CA ARG A 3 1.40 2.64 -6.64
C ARG A 3 2.48 2.00 -5.74
N GLY A 4 3.57 1.50 -6.33
CA GLY A 4 4.71 0.91 -5.62
C GLY A 4 5.49 1.89 -4.73
N MET A 5 5.51 3.19 -5.05
CA MET A 5 6.24 4.19 -4.26
C MET A 5 5.70 4.29 -2.82
N MET A 6 4.38 4.23 -2.63
CA MET A 6 3.78 4.30 -1.28
C MET A 6 4.12 3.07 -0.43
N LEU A 7 4.21 1.90 -1.05
CA LEU A 7 4.61 0.68 -0.36
C LEU A 7 6.09 0.73 0.05
N HIS A 8 6.96 1.18 -0.86
CA HIS A 8 8.38 1.34 -0.56
C HIS A 8 8.61 2.30 0.61
N LEU A 9 8.02 3.50 0.55
CA LEU A 9 8.15 4.48 1.62
C LEU A 9 7.62 3.97 2.96
N ARG A 10 6.51 3.22 2.97
CA ARG A 10 5.91 2.71 4.21
C ARG A 10 6.65 1.52 4.80
N PHE A 11 7.08 0.57 3.97
CA PHE A 11 7.53 -0.75 4.42
C PHE A 11 9.04 -0.98 4.24
N ALA A 12 9.71 -0.27 3.32
CA ALA A 12 11.17 -0.34 3.16
C ALA A 12 11.87 0.81 3.89
N GLU A 13 11.32 2.02 3.84
CA GLU A 13 11.87 3.20 4.53
C GLU A 13 11.22 3.47 5.90
N ASP A 14 10.24 2.66 6.29
CA ASP A 14 9.47 2.75 7.55
C ASP A 14 8.89 4.14 7.88
N LEU A 15 8.59 4.95 6.85
CA LEU A 15 7.99 6.26 7.05
C LEU A 15 6.54 6.15 7.52
N THR A 16 6.15 7.03 8.43
CA THR A 16 4.75 7.19 8.83
C THR A 16 3.91 7.75 7.68
N GLN A 17 2.59 7.51 7.71
CA GLN A 17 1.67 8.07 6.70
C GLN A 17 1.73 9.60 6.61
N GLN A 18 2.02 10.28 7.73
CA GLN A 18 2.18 11.72 7.78
C GLN A 18 3.46 12.16 7.06
N GLN A 19 4.61 11.52 7.34
CA GLN A 19 5.87 11.79 6.65
C GLN A 19 5.77 11.51 5.15
N ILE A 20 5.08 10.43 4.76
CA ILE A 20 4.79 10.12 3.36
C ILE A 20 3.94 11.22 2.72
N GLY A 21 2.92 11.73 3.43
CA GLY A 21 2.08 12.81 2.95
C GLY A 21 2.85 14.09 2.68
N VAL A 22 3.72 14.49 3.63
CA VAL A 22 4.62 15.64 3.48
C VAL A 22 5.54 15.43 2.27
N ARG A 23 6.19 14.27 2.16
CA ARG A 23 7.13 13.95 1.07
C ARG A 23 6.48 13.95 -0.32
N LEU A 24 5.21 13.54 -0.41
CA LEU A 24 4.48 13.42 -1.67
C LEU A 24 3.55 14.62 -1.97
N GLY A 25 3.51 15.63 -1.10
CA GLY A 25 2.64 16.80 -1.25
C GLY A 25 1.14 16.48 -1.18
N ILE A 26 0.74 15.49 -0.38
CA ILE A 26 -0.64 15.03 -0.23
C ILE A 26 -1.03 14.89 1.24
N SER A 27 -2.33 14.88 1.54
CA SER A 27 -2.78 14.71 2.92
C SER A 27 -2.53 13.28 3.42
N ARG A 28 -2.29 13.14 4.73
CA ARG A 28 -2.23 11.83 5.41
C ARG A 28 -3.45 10.95 5.09
N MET A 29 -4.61 11.57 4.88
CA MET A 29 -5.85 10.87 4.56
C MET A 29 -5.86 10.30 3.14
N GLN A 30 -5.29 11.03 2.18
CA GLN A 30 -5.05 10.51 0.83
C GLN A 30 -4.04 9.36 0.85
N VAL A 31 -2.99 9.44 1.70
CA VAL A 31 -2.03 8.34 1.89
C VAL A 31 -2.72 7.10 2.44
N SER A 32 -3.48 7.26 3.54
CA SER A 32 -4.22 6.16 4.18
C SER A 32 -5.12 5.43 3.19
N ARG A 33 -6.00 6.17 2.48
CA ARG A 33 -6.93 5.57 1.51
C ARG A 33 -6.21 4.79 0.40
N ARG A 34 -5.10 5.33 -0.11
CA ARG A 34 -4.31 4.69 -1.18
C ARG A 34 -3.60 3.44 -0.69
N LEU A 35 -2.97 3.48 0.50
CA LEU A 35 -2.33 2.30 1.10
C LEU A 35 -3.35 1.20 1.36
N SER A 36 -4.50 1.51 1.98
CA SER A 36 -5.56 0.54 2.23
C SER A 36 -6.06 -0.11 0.93
N SER A 37 -6.27 0.68 -0.13
CA SER A 37 -6.70 0.15 -1.43
C SER A 37 -5.68 -0.79 -2.05
N VAL A 38 -4.39 -0.45 -2.00
CA VAL A 38 -3.33 -1.31 -2.56
C VAL A 38 -3.18 -2.59 -1.74
N ILE A 39 -3.18 -2.50 -0.40
CA ILE A 39 -3.09 -3.66 0.50
C ILE A 39 -4.29 -4.58 0.28
N ALA A 40 -5.51 -4.05 0.23
CA ALA A 40 -6.71 -4.86 -0.01
C ALA A 40 -6.62 -5.64 -1.33
N ARG A 41 -6.09 -5.01 -2.39
CA ARG A 41 -5.87 -5.68 -3.68
C ARG A 41 -4.80 -6.78 -3.59
N LEU A 42 -3.70 -6.53 -2.87
CA LEU A 42 -2.65 -7.53 -2.65
C LEU A 42 -3.21 -8.72 -1.85
N CYS A 43 -3.95 -8.44 -0.77
CA CYS A 43 -4.61 -9.49 0.01
C CYS A 43 -5.54 -10.32 -0.87
N ALA A 44 -6.42 -9.71 -1.66
CA ALA A 44 -7.34 -10.42 -2.54
C ALA A 44 -6.63 -11.34 -3.55
N ILE A 45 -5.51 -10.87 -4.12
CA ILE A 45 -4.69 -11.67 -5.04
C ILE A 45 -4.05 -12.85 -4.31
N LEU A 46 -3.47 -12.61 -3.13
CA LEU A 46 -2.81 -13.65 -2.34
C LEU A 46 -3.81 -14.70 -1.84
N THR A 47 -5.01 -14.28 -1.44
CA THR A 47 -6.07 -15.20 -0.99
C THR A 47 -6.67 -15.99 -2.15
N ASN A 48 -6.86 -15.39 -3.33
CA ASN A 48 -7.33 -16.12 -4.51
C ASN A 48 -6.26 -17.06 -5.07
N GLY A 49 -4.99 -16.64 -5.10
CA GLY A 49 -3.88 -17.50 -5.53
C GLY A 49 -3.60 -18.65 -4.56
N ALA A 50 -3.85 -18.45 -3.26
CA ALA A 50 -3.79 -19.53 -2.27
C ALA A 50 -4.90 -20.58 -2.47
N ALA A 51 -6.06 -20.19 -3.01
CA ALA A 51 -7.14 -21.12 -3.32
C ALA A 51 -6.80 -22.01 -4.54
N GLU A 52 -6.12 -21.47 -5.56
CA GLU A 52 -5.66 -22.25 -6.71
C GLU A 52 -4.49 -23.20 -6.37
N ALA A 53 -3.61 -22.82 -5.43
CA ALA A 53 -2.48 -23.65 -5.02
C ALA A 53 -2.86 -24.85 -4.12
N ALA A 54 -4.09 -24.90 -3.62
CA ALA A 54 -4.60 -25.95 -2.73
C ALA A 54 -5.46 -27.02 -3.43
N THR A 55 -5.53 -26.99 -4.77
CA THR A 55 -6.27 -27.96 -5.61
C THR A 55 -5.29 -28.83 -6.38
#